data_AF-A0A2A2RXY4-F1
#
_entry.id   AF-A0A2A2RXY4-F1
#
_cell.length_a   1.000
_cell.length_b   1.000
_cell.length_c   1.000
_cell.angle_alpha   90.00
_cell.angle_beta   90.00
_cell.angle_gamma   90.00
#
_symmetry.space_group_name_H-M   'P 1'
#
loop_
_entity.id
_entity.type
_entity.pdbx_description
1 polymer ?
#
loop_
_entity_poly.entity_id
_entity_poly.type
_entity_poly.pdbx_seq_one_letter_code
_entity_poly.pdbx_strand_id
1 'polypeptide(L)'
;MSAIWIGSTSHAWGQHMARLLFVFVLLFAVRGSAPAADTEYKLVRIEPAAGAVRVRLPLTDVSGKVRPKERTPDGYGEPLAPTKTPLGAKHYLEWQISYDTREADAPNVVKEIQFVRRGETKFGAELSKILVDALRQGVISTNDLLRERDRLAKLAEVTLEEREGVTTEKTPLDAKGSELPAGFTRWTQKVPQFLRETEHGWIQIQLKPRQRAVGNQAMVYVCLPMSRVLAADGRPRAAGPAKTKETVFYDFTRTNAGFLLDVVRAFAIASRQHNEDMAQILGKILEGGSPRKL
;
A
#
# COMPACT_ATOMS: atom_id res chain seq x y z
N MET A 1 2.82 46.99 -69.48
CA MET A 1 1.57 47.71 -69.82
C MET A 1 0.48 46.68 -70.08
N SER A 2 -0.76 47.03 -69.71
CA SER A 2 -2.02 46.28 -69.82
C SER A 2 -2.47 45.51 -68.57
N ALA A 3 -3.45 46.15 -67.92
CA ALA A 3 -4.31 45.65 -66.84
C ALA A 3 -5.66 45.17 -67.42
N ILE A 4 -6.52 44.63 -66.53
CA ILE A 4 -8.02 44.60 -66.47
C ILE A 4 -8.44 43.19 -65.96
N TRP A 5 -8.93 42.95 -64.75
CA TRP A 5 -10.08 43.41 -63.91
C TRP A 5 -11.35 42.53 -64.03
N ILE A 6 -11.61 41.78 -62.94
CA ILE A 6 -12.87 41.43 -62.24
C ILE A 6 -13.96 40.51 -62.83
N GLY A 7 -14.38 39.58 -61.96
CA GLY A 7 -15.77 39.16 -61.78
C GLY A 7 -16.03 38.71 -60.33
N SER A 8 -16.88 39.44 -59.60
CA SER A 8 -17.32 39.13 -58.23
C SER A 8 -18.50 38.16 -58.22
N THR A 9 -18.67 37.34 -57.17
CA THR A 9 -20.01 37.02 -56.63
C THR A 9 -19.94 36.78 -55.13
N SER A 10 -20.97 37.27 -54.46
CA SER A 10 -21.13 37.42 -53.03
C SER A 10 -22.30 36.58 -52.52
N HIS A 11 -22.27 36.29 -51.21
CA HIS A 11 -23.43 36.14 -50.32
C HIS A 11 -24.32 34.89 -50.45
N ALA A 12 -24.11 33.90 -49.57
CA ALA A 12 -25.18 33.10 -48.94
C ALA A 12 -24.69 32.14 -47.83
N TRP A 13 -23.82 32.54 -46.90
CA TRP A 13 -23.33 31.61 -45.84
C TRP A 13 -23.34 32.18 -44.41
N GLY A 14 -23.96 33.35 -44.20
CA GLY A 14 -23.87 34.08 -42.92
C GLY A 14 -24.97 33.84 -41.89
N GLN A 15 -26.09 33.19 -42.23
CA GLN A 15 -27.28 33.18 -41.35
C GLN A 15 -27.69 31.82 -40.78
N HIS A 16 -27.06 30.71 -41.18
CA HIS A 16 -27.36 29.38 -40.63
C HIS A 16 -26.40 28.89 -39.53
N MET A 17 -25.20 29.48 -39.38
CA MET A 17 -24.28 29.10 -38.30
C MET A 17 -24.59 29.75 -36.94
N ALA A 18 -25.33 30.86 -36.91
CA ALA A 18 -25.58 31.60 -35.66
C ALA A 18 -26.70 31.00 -34.79
N ARG A 19 -27.57 30.14 -35.33
CA ARG A 19 -28.66 29.50 -34.56
C ARG A 19 -28.31 28.11 -34.01
N LEU A 20 -27.27 27.46 -34.53
CA LEU A 20 -26.78 26.16 -34.03
C LEU A 20 -25.80 26.29 -32.85
N LEU A 21 -25.16 27.45 -32.68
CA LEU A 21 -24.26 27.68 -31.53
C LEU A 21 -24.98 28.02 -30.23
N PHE A 22 -26.23 28.49 -30.26
CA PHE A 22 -26.94 28.92 -29.06
C PHE A 22 -27.64 27.79 -28.29
N VAL A 23 -27.85 26.63 -28.92
CA VAL A 23 -28.43 25.44 -28.25
C VAL A 23 -27.34 24.60 -27.56
N PHE A 24 -26.08 24.67 -28.00
CA PHE A 24 -24.99 23.93 -27.37
C PHE A 24 -24.40 24.59 -26.11
N VAL A 25 -24.63 25.88 -25.90
CA VAL A 25 -24.07 26.63 -24.76
C VAL A 25 -24.98 26.60 -23.52
N LEU A 26 -26.25 26.20 -23.64
CA LEU A 26 -27.19 26.14 -22.51
C LEU A 26 -27.35 24.75 -21.87
N LEU A 27 -26.68 23.71 -22.40
CA LEU A 27 -26.67 22.36 -21.81
C LEU A 27 -25.50 22.08 -20.84
N PHE A 28 -24.57 23.03 -20.67
CA PHE A 28 -23.43 22.90 -19.74
C PHE A 28 -23.48 23.84 -18.53
N ALA A 29 -24.64 24.44 -18.25
CA ALA A 29 -24.85 25.31 -17.09
C ALA A 29 -25.60 24.64 -15.93
N VAL A 30 -25.58 23.30 -15.85
CA VAL A 30 -25.87 22.60 -14.60
C VAL A 30 -24.56 22.01 -14.12
N ARG A 31 -23.78 22.81 -13.38
CA ARG A 31 -22.82 22.29 -12.40
C ARG A 31 -23.62 21.57 -11.33
N GLY A 32 -24.07 20.36 -11.64
CA GLY A 32 -24.24 19.36 -10.62
C GLY A 32 -22.84 19.13 -10.06
N SER A 33 -22.61 19.55 -8.83
CA SER A 33 -21.59 18.93 -8.00
C SER A 33 -21.87 17.42 -8.09
N ALA A 34 -21.05 16.69 -8.84
CA ALA A 34 -20.98 15.26 -8.67
C ALA A 34 -20.84 15.03 -7.16
N PRO A 35 -21.68 14.20 -6.52
CA PRO A 35 -21.49 13.91 -5.11
C PRO A 35 -20.05 13.40 -5.02
N ALA A 36 -19.20 14.13 -4.29
CA ALA A 36 -17.83 13.72 -4.06
C ALA A 36 -17.92 12.28 -3.60
N ALA A 37 -17.42 11.35 -4.43
CA ALA A 37 -17.54 9.94 -4.11
C ALA A 37 -16.87 9.76 -2.75
N ASP A 38 -17.66 9.37 -1.76
CA ASP A 38 -17.18 9.09 -0.42
C ASP A 38 -16.17 7.93 -0.52
N THR A 39 -14.91 8.32 -0.65
CA THR A 39 -13.72 7.47 -0.83
C THR A 39 -12.96 7.32 0.47
N GLU A 40 -13.42 7.94 1.55
CA GLU A 40 -12.75 7.91 2.84
C GLU A 40 -12.65 6.50 3.42
N TYR A 41 -13.65 5.65 3.17
CA TYR A 41 -13.62 4.26 3.61
C TYR A 41 -12.41 3.50 3.05
N LYS A 42 -11.92 3.86 1.85
CA LYS A 42 -10.76 3.25 1.18
C LYS A 42 -9.42 3.60 1.83
N LEU A 43 -9.38 4.66 2.64
CA LEU A 43 -8.16 5.10 3.30
C LEU A 43 -7.91 4.27 4.56
N VAL A 44 -6.66 3.89 4.77
CA VAL A 44 -6.19 3.44 6.08
C VAL A 44 -6.19 4.64 7.03
N ARG A 45 -6.70 4.49 8.25
CA ARG A 45 -6.63 5.52 9.30
C ARG A 45 -5.93 4.94 10.52
N ILE A 46 -5.02 5.72 11.11
CA ILE A 46 -4.28 5.35 12.30
C ILE A 46 -4.62 6.34 13.40
N GLU A 47 -5.10 5.83 14.52
CA GLU A 47 -5.60 6.63 15.63
C GLU A 47 -5.05 6.08 16.96
N PRO A 48 -4.60 6.96 17.88
CA PRO A 48 -4.26 6.52 19.23
C PRO A 48 -5.52 6.05 19.96
N ALA A 49 -5.40 4.95 20.69
CA ALA A 49 -6.42 4.44 21.60
C ALA A 49 -5.77 4.15 22.97
N ALA A 50 -6.56 4.04 24.04
CA ALA A 50 -6.02 3.81 25.38
C ALA A 50 -5.19 2.50 25.43
N GLY A 51 -3.87 2.64 25.58
CA GLY A 51 -2.93 1.49 25.60
C GLY A 51 -2.78 0.77 24.26
N ALA A 52 -3.20 1.37 23.16
CA ALA A 52 -3.20 0.77 21.83
C ALA A 52 -3.00 1.81 20.71
N VAL A 53 -2.60 1.34 19.53
CA VAL A 53 -2.72 2.09 18.27
C VAL A 53 -3.71 1.37 17.39
N ARG A 54 -4.83 2.02 17.10
CA ARG A 54 -5.92 1.46 16.31
C ARG A 54 -5.73 1.81 14.85
N VAL A 55 -5.84 0.80 13.98
CA VAL A 55 -5.76 0.96 12.54
C VAL A 55 -7.09 0.57 11.91
N ARG A 56 -7.77 1.52 11.25
CA ARG A 56 -8.94 1.26 10.41
C ARG A 56 -8.48 0.87 9.01
N LEU A 57 -8.99 -0.25 8.50
CA LEU A 57 -8.62 -0.84 7.22
C LEU A 57 -9.86 -1.05 6.34
N PRO A 58 -9.84 -0.72 5.04
CA PRO A 58 -10.93 -1.05 4.13
C PRO A 58 -11.03 -2.57 3.94
N LEU A 59 -12.24 -3.11 4.02
CA LEU A 59 -12.50 -4.52 3.74
C LEU A 59 -13.00 -4.75 2.32
N THR A 60 -13.71 -3.78 1.73
CA THR A 60 -14.34 -3.92 0.41
C THR A 60 -13.62 -3.25 -0.75
N ASP A 61 -12.46 -2.63 -0.53
CA ASP A 61 -11.62 -2.16 -1.62
C ASP A 61 -10.64 -3.27 -2.03
N VAL A 62 -10.80 -3.82 -3.23
CA VAL A 62 -9.97 -4.91 -3.75
C VAL A 62 -8.79 -4.41 -4.60
N SER A 63 -8.75 -3.11 -4.89
CA SER A 63 -7.74 -2.49 -5.77
C SER A 63 -6.68 -1.69 -5.01
N GLY A 64 -7.01 -1.25 -3.79
CA GLY A 64 -6.15 -0.43 -2.95
C GLY A 64 -4.94 -1.17 -2.35
N LYS A 65 -4.33 -0.54 -1.35
CA LYS A 65 -3.17 -1.07 -0.61
C LYS A 65 -3.53 -2.24 0.32
N VAL A 66 -4.77 -2.31 0.76
CA VAL A 66 -5.29 -3.36 1.63
C VAL A 66 -6.24 -4.20 0.82
N ARG A 67 -6.02 -5.52 0.78
CA ARG A 67 -6.77 -6.43 -0.08
C ARG A 67 -7.20 -7.67 0.72
N PRO A 68 -8.49 -8.02 0.72
CA PRO A 68 -8.91 -9.29 1.30
C PRO A 68 -8.45 -10.44 0.41
N LYS A 69 -7.95 -11.49 1.06
CA LYS A 69 -7.44 -12.70 0.39
C LYS A 69 -7.86 -13.96 1.12
N GLU A 70 -7.90 -15.06 0.38
CA GLU A 70 -7.99 -16.41 0.91
C GLU A 70 -6.60 -17.04 0.90
N ARG A 71 -6.21 -17.65 2.03
CA ARG A 71 -4.94 -18.36 2.13
C ARG A 71 -5.13 -19.81 1.68
N THR A 72 -4.39 -20.20 0.65
CA THR A 72 -4.36 -21.57 0.15
C THR A 72 -3.42 -22.46 1.01
N PRO A 73 -3.52 -23.80 0.92
CA PRO A 73 -2.71 -24.71 1.72
C PRO A 73 -1.19 -24.57 1.53
N ASP A 74 -0.75 -24.17 0.33
CA ASP A 74 0.66 -23.88 0.00
C ASP A 74 1.11 -22.48 0.45
N GLY A 75 0.24 -21.71 1.11
CA GLY A 75 0.55 -20.39 1.66
C GLY A 75 0.37 -19.24 0.67
N TYR A 76 -0.10 -19.50 -0.54
CA TYR A 76 -0.44 -18.46 -1.50
C TYR A 76 -1.73 -17.70 -1.08
N GLY A 77 -1.81 -16.45 -1.53
CA GLY A 77 -2.91 -15.54 -1.20
C GLY A 77 -3.76 -15.24 -2.43
N GLU A 78 -4.88 -15.93 -2.57
CA GLU A 78 -5.81 -15.73 -3.68
C GLU A 78 -6.71 -14.50 -3.47
N PRO A 79 -6.80 -13.59 -4.45
CA PRO A 79 -7.75 -12.49 -4.41
C PRO A 79 -9.19 -13.01 -4.37
N LEU A 80 -10.07 -12.30 -3.65
CA LEU A 80 -11.49 -12.64 -3.56
C LEU A 80 -12.39 -11.42 -3.63
N ALA A 81 -13.69 -11.67 -3.84
CA ALA A 81 -14.74 -10.65 -3.78
C ALA A 81 -15.38 -10.64 -2.38
N PRO A 82 -15.03 -9.70 -1.49
CA PRO A 82 -15.39 -9.77 -0.07
C PRO A 82 -16.90 -9.67 0.19
N THR A 83 -17.65 -9.00 -0.69
CA THR A 83 -19.11 -8.88 -0.59
C THR A 83 -19.87 -10.12 -1.07
N LYS A 84 -19.19 -11.05 -1.75
CA LYS A 84 -19.77 -12.30 -2.29
C LYS A 84 -19.25 -13.55 -1.56
N THR A 85 -18.09 -13.45 -0.93
CA THR A 85 -17.44 -14.57 -0.23
C THR A 85 -17.67 -14.46 1.29
N PRO A 86 -18.18 -15.50 1.96
CA PRO A 86 -18.23 -15.54 3.42
C PRO A 86 -16.82 -15.55 4.03
N LEU A 87 -16.43 -14.42 4.63
CA LEU A 87 -15.11 -14.27 5.25
C LEU A 87 -15.05 -14.96 6.61
N GLY A 88 -13.90 -15.55 6.94
CA GLY A 88 -13.74 -16.48 8.07
C GLY A 88 -12.28 -16.89 8.28
N ALA A 89 -12.03 -18.03 8.92
CA ALA A 89 -10.70 -18.40 9.43
C ALA A 89 -9.58 -18.48 8.37
N LYS A 90 -9.88 -18.91 7.14
CA LYS A 90 -8.92 -18.99 6.02
C LYS A 90 -8.66 -17.65 5.32
N HIS A 91 -9.37 -16.60 5.72
CA HIS A 91 -9.31 -15.29 5.08
C HIS A 91 -8.51 -14.30 5.90
N TYR A 92 -7.89 -13.35 5.21
CA TYR A 92 -7.05 -12.34 5.83
C TYR A 92 -7.05 -11.04 5.01
N LEU A 93 -6.56 -9.96 5.62
CA LEU A 93 -6.23 -8.73 4.92
C LEU A 93 -4.73 -8.70 4.62
N GLU A 94 -4.36 -8.60 3.35
CA GLU A 94 -3.01 -8.28 2.92
C GLU A 94 -2.87 -6.76 2.82
N TRP A 95 -2.12 -6.15 3.72
CA TRP A 95 -1.85 -4.72 3.72
C TRP A 95 -0.42 -4.43 3.26
N GLN A 96 -0.30 -3.83 2.08
CA GLN A 96 0.94 -3.25 1.59
C GLN A 96 1.21 -1.92 2.31
N ILE A 97 1.70 -2.03 3.54
CA ILE A 97 2.02 -0.91 4.41
C ILE A 97 3.19 -0.08 3.83
N SER A 98 3.14 1.25 3.94
CA SER A 98 4.32 2.11 3.76
C SER A 98 4.84 2.63 5.10
N TYR A 99 6.02 3.25 5.06
CA TYR A 99 6.57 3.98 6.21
C TYR A 99 6.79 5.46 5.91
N ASP A 100 6.67 5.87 4.66
CA ASP A 100 6.81 7.24 4.22
C ASP A 100 5.83 7.60 3.10
N THR A 101 5.81 8.90 2.77
CA THR A 101 5.14 9.49 1.62
C THR A 101 5.88 10.74 1.15
N ARG A 102 5.60 11.19 -0.09
CA ARG A 102 6.01 12.51 -0.60
C ARG A 102 5.00 13.61 -0.26
N GLU A 103 3.77 13.22 0.05
CA GLU A 103 2.63 14.11 0.24
C GLU A 103 2.53 14.52 1.71
N ALA A 104 2.96 15.74 2.05
CA ALA A 104 2.98 16.23 3.44
C ALA A 104 1.59 16.28 4.10
N ASP A 105 0.53 16.39 3.29
CA ASP A 105 -0.85 16.51 3.77
C ASP A 105 -1.68 15.23 3.53
N ALA A 106 -1.02 14.13 3.17
CA ALA A 106 -1.67 12.83 3.08
C ALA A 106 -2.16 12.36 4.48
N PRO A 107 -3.15 11.45 4.51
CA PRO A 107 -3.53 10.75 5.73
C PRO A 107 -2.32 10.14 6.46
N ASN A 108 -2.37 10.15 7.79
CA ASN A 108 -1.41 9.45 8.65
C ASN A 108 0.05 9.96 8.58
N VAL A 109 0.28 11.19 8.11
CA VAL A 109 1.62 11.79 8.05
C VAL A 109 2.08 12.28 9.42
N VAL A 110 3.36 12.09 9.71
CA VAL A 110 4.10 12.68 10.84
C VAL A 110 5.15 13.62 10.27
N LYS A 111 4.85 14.92 10.25
CA LYS A 111 5.70 15.94 9.59
C LYS A 111 7.07 16.08 10.25
N GLU A 112 7.17 15.76 11.53
CA GLU A 112 8.42 15.78 12.31
C GLU A 112 9.42 14.70 11.86
N ILE A 113 8.93 13.63 11.22
CA ILE A 113 9.77 12.60 10.61
C ILE A 113 9.97 12.98 9.15
N GLN A 114 10.91 13.91 8.91
CA GLN A 114 11.26 14.36 7.57
C GLN A 114 12.71 13.98 7.24
N PHE A 115 12.93 13.43 6.04
CA PHE A 115 14.25 13.06 5.55
C PHE A 115 14.32 13.16 4.02
N VAL A 116 15.55 13.16 3.46
CA VAL A 116 15.78 13.24 2.01
C VAL A 116 16.24 11.89 1.50
N ARG A 117 15.53 11.33 0.52
CA ARG A 117 15.91 10.10 -0.18
C ARG A 117 16.04 10.36 -1.66
N ARG A 118 17.25 10.18 -2.20
CA ARG A 118 17.57 10.39 -3.63
C ARG A 118 17.11 11.76 -4.15
N GLY A 119 17.36 12.81 -3.37
CA GLY A 119 17.00 14.20 -3.71
C GLY A 119 15.54 14.57 -3.47
N GLU A 120 14.70 13.65 -2.99
CA GLU A 120 13.29 13.92 -2.69
C GLU A 120 13.03 13.98 -1.19
N THR A 121 12.30 15.00 -0.75
CA THR A 121 11.77 15.06 0.61
C THR A 121 10.73 13.96 0.83
N LYS A 122 10.86 13.24 1.94
CA LYS A 122 9.93 12.25 2.44
C LYS A 122 9.45 12.62 3.83
N PHE A 123 8.22 12.27 4.11
CA PHE A 123 7.59 12.41 5.41
C PHE A 123 7.18 11.04 5.94
N GLY A 124 7.37 10.79 7.23
CA GLY A 124 6.93 9.56 7.88
C GLY A 124 5.41 9.40 7.72
N ALA A 125 4.98 8.20 7.35
CA ALA A 125 3.57 7.86 7.17
C ALA A 125 3.31 6.41 7.59
N GLU A 126 2.04 6.03 7.75
CA GLU A 126 1.59 4.67 8.05
C GLU A 126 2.41 4.02 9.19
N LEU A 127 3.38 3.13 8.91
CA LEU A 127 4.23 2.51 9.94
C LEU A 127 4.91 3.54 10.85
N SER A 128 5.44 4.63 10.30
CA SER A 128 6.10 5.68 11.10
C SER A 128 5.14 6.31 12.10
N LYS A 129 3.89 6.54 11.70
CA LYS A 129 2.84 7.04 12.59
C LYS A 129 2.48 6.02 13.65
N ILE A 130 2.36 4.74 13.28
CA ILE A 130 2.10 3.67 14.24
C ILE A 130 3.19 3.62 15.31
N LEU A 131 4.47 3.73 14.93
CA LEU A 131 5.58 3.71 15.89
C LEU A 131 5.54 4.92 16.86
N VAL A 132 5.27 6.11 16.34
CA VAL A 132 5.12 7.33 17.17
C VAL A 132 3.98 7.19 18.15
N ASP A 133 2.81 6.78 17.67
CA ASP A 133 1.63 6.63 18.52
C ASP A 133 1.81 5.46 19.50
N ALA A 134 2.48 4.37 19.09
CA ALA A 134 2.76 3.23 19.95
C ALA A 134 3.71 3.59 21.09
N LEU A 135 4.73 4.42 20.83
CA LEU A 135 5.61 4.94 21.86
C LEU A 135 4.84 5.82 22.86
N ARG A 136 4.00 6.73 22.34
CA ARG A 136 3.17 7.63 23.17
C ARG A 136 2.15 6.88 24.03
N GLN A 137 1.58 5.80 23.51
CA GLN A 137 0.60 4.96 24.20
C GLN A 137 1.24 3.89 25.09
N GLY A 138 2.58 3.81 25.16
CA GLY A 138 3.29 2.80 25.95
C GLY A 138 3.13 1.36 25.43
N VAL A 139 2.73 1.20 24.16
CA VAL A 139 2.69 -0.08 23.44
C VAL A 139 4.11 -0.61 23.22
N ILE A 140 5.03 0.31 22.89
CA ILE A 140 6.48 0.08 22.83
C ILE A 140 7.19 1.12 23.69
N SER A 141 8.39 0.79 24.18
CA SER A 141 9.23 1.69 24.96
C SER A 141 10.37 2.30 24.12
N THR A 142 10.96 3.39 24.61
CA THR A 142 12.21 3.94 24.05
C THR A 142 13.32 2.88 23.97
N ASN A 143 13.39 2.00 24.98
CA ASN A 143 14.37 0.90 25.00
C ASN A 143 14.10 -0.15 23.92
N ASP A 144 12.84 -0.40 23.54
CA ASP A 144 12.51 -1.25 22.40
C ASP A 144 13.07 -0.64 21.11
N LEU A 145 12.83 0.65 20.88
CA LEU A 145 13.30 1.35 19.68
C LEU A 145 14.83 1.45 19.61
N LEU A 146 15.51 1.70 20.74
CA LEU A 146 16.98 1.68 20.81
C LEU A 146 17.54 0.31 20.43
N ARG A 147 16.97 -0.77 21.00
CA ARG A 147 17.37 -2.14 20.65
C ARG A 147 17.12 -2.45 19.18
N GLU A 148 15.98 -2.04 18.63
CA GLU A 148 15.72 -2.25 17.20
C GLU A 148 16.72 -1.49 16.33
N ARG A 149 16.99 -0.22 16.61
CA ARG A 149 17.99 0.56 15.87
C ARG A 149 19.37 -0.12 15.88
N ASP A 150 19.82 -0.61 17.03
CA ASP A 150 21.10 -1.29 17.16
C ASP A 150 21.11 -2.66 16.45
N ARG A 151 19.95 -3.32 16.34
CA ARG A 151 19.78 -4.53 15.52
C ARG A 151 19.84 -4.20 14.03
N LEU A 152 19.18 -3.14 13.57
CA LEU A 152 19.14 -2.78 12.14
C LEU A 152 20.53 -2.53 11.57
N ALA A 153 21.41 -1.89 12.35
CA ALA A 153 22.81 -1.66 12.01
C ALA A 153 23.57 -2.96 11.70
N LYS A 154 23.19 -4.09 12.31
CA LYS A 154 23.81 -5.40 12.09
C LYS A 154 23.23 -6.14 10.88
N LEU A 155 22.11 -5.67 10.31
CA LEU A 155 21.40 -6.31 9.20
C LEU A 155 21.73 -5.74 7.82
N ALA A 156 22.53 -4.66 7.75
CA ALA A 156 22.80 -3.91 6.51
C ALA A 156 23.44 -4.74 5.38
N GLU A 157 24.10 -5.85 5.67
CA GLU A 157 24.77 -6.72 4.67
C GLU A 157 23.98 -7.98 4.28
N VAL A 158 22.77 -8.16 4.83
CA VAL A 158 21.95 -9.39 4.67
C VAL A 158 20.63 -9.12 3.95
N THR A 159 20.56 -8.04 3.18
CA THR A 159 19.29 -7.59 2.59
C THR A 159 18.88 -8.41 1.37
N LEU A 160 17.57 -8.63 1.24
CA LEU A 160 16.97 -9.59 0.32
C LEU A 160 17.01 -9.11 -1.13
N GLU A 161 16.71 -7.83 -1.40
CA GLU A 161 16.73 -7.28 -2.76
C GLU A 161 18.11 -7.43 -3.44
N GLU A 162 19.20 -7.33 -2.67
CA GLU A 162 20.57 -7.42 -3.15
C GLU A 162 21.09 -8.86 -3.26
N ARG A 163 20.55 -9.80 -2.46
CA ARG A 163 20.99 -11.20 -2.42
C ARG A 163 20.17 -12.14 -3.29
N GLU A 164 18.90 -11.83 -3.46
CA GLU A 164 17.91 -12.75 -4.00
C GLU A 164 17.51 -12.36 -5.42
N GLY A 165 17.40 -13.36 -6.29
CA GLY A 165 17.13 -13.17 -7.71
C GLY A 165 15.78 -13.74 -8.12
N VAL A 166 15.18 -13.14 -9.14
CA VAL A 166 14.10 -13.79 -9.89
C VAL A 166 14.76 -14.72 -10.91
N THR A 167 14.41 -16.01 -10.88
CA THR A 167 14.97 -17.00 -11.80
C THR A 167 13.92 -17.42 -12.83
N THR A 168 14.38 -17.76 -14.03
CA THR A 168 13.51 -18.21 -15.13
C THR A 168 14.09 -19.48 -15.71
N GLU A 169 13.28 -20.52 -15.79
CA GLU A 169 13.69 -21.83 -16.31
C GLU A 169 12.70 -22.33 -17.36
N LYS A 170 13.20 -23.04 -18.38
CA LYS A 170 12.35 -23.70 -19.37
C LYS A 170 11.68 -24.89 -18.68
N THR A 171 10.36 -24.97 -18.76
CA THR A 171 9.59 -25.97 -18.00
C THR A 171 9.00 -27.02 -18.93
N PRO A 172 9.48 -28.28 -18.89
CA PRO A 172 8.94 -29.38 -19.71
C PRO A 172 7.46 -29.57 -19.41
N LEU A 173 6.62 -29.74 -20.44
CA LEU A 173 5.15 -29.79 -20.30
C LEU A 173 4.64 -31.06 -19.62
N ASP A 174 5.40 -32.15 -19.73
CA ASP A 174 5.25 -33.44 -19.04
C ASP A 174 6.54 -34.27 -19.20
N ALA A 175 6.63 -35.43 -18.54
CA ALA A 175 7.77 -36.35 -18.67
C ALA A 175 7.95 -36.92 -20.09
N LYS A 176 6.96 -36.75 -20.97
CA LYS A 176 6.96 -37.22 -22.37
C LYS A 176 7.25 -36.12 -23.39
N GLY A 177 7.49 -34.88 -22.96
CA GLY A 177 7.96 -33.80 -23.82
C GLY A 177 6.92 -33.28 -24.83
N SER A 178 5.63 -33.28 -24.48
CA SER A 178 4.59 -32.69 -25.33
C SER A 178 4.88 -31.22 -25.68
N GLU A 179 4.67 -30.83 -26.94
CA GLU A 179 4.79 -29.44 -27.38
C GLU A 179 3.53 -28.65 -27.02
N LEU A 180 3.66 -27.36 -26.68
CA LEU A 180 2.48 -26.49 -26.61
C LEU A 180 1.89 -26.31 -28.01
N PRO A 181 0.57 -26.09 -28.13
CA PRO A 181 -0.04 -25.71 -29.40
C PRO A 181 0.67 -24.53 -30.06
N ALA A 182 0.72 -24.53 -31.39
CA ALA A 182 1.28 -23.45 -32.21
C ALA A 182 2.76 -23.10 -31.95
N GLY A 183 3.57 -24.07 -31.48
CA GLY A 183 5.02 -23.90 -31.34
C GLY A 183 5.46 -23.04 -30.16
N PHE A 184 4.58 -22.82 -29.17
CA PHE A 184 4.92 -22.08 -27.96
C PHE A 184 5.88 -22.88 -27.07
N THR A 185 6.72 -22.17 -26.33
CA THR A 185 7.59 -22.78 -25.31
C THR A 185 7.18 -22.28 -23.92
N ARG A 186 7.05 -23.21 -22.97
CA ARG A 186 6.77 -22.87 -21.57
C ARG A 186 8.05 -22.49 -20.83
N TRP A 187 7.99 -21.34 -20.18
CA TRP A 187 8.98 -20.89 -19.19
C TRP A 187 8.28 -20.61 -17.87
N THR A 188 8.90 -21.00 -16.77
CA THR A 188 8.43 -20.68 -15.42
C THR A 188 9.37 -19.68 -14.78
N GLN A 189 8.79 -18.60 -14.28
CA GLN A 189 9.49 -17.61 -13.48
C GLN A 189 9.26 -17.91 -11.99
N LYS A 190 10.33 -18.06 -11.23
CA LYS A 190 10.29 -18.26 -9.78
C LYS A 190 10.65 -16.95 -9.10
N VAL A 191 9.79 -16.51 -8.19
CA VAL A 191 9.95 -15.28 -7.41
C VAL A 191 10.06 -15.67 -5.94
N PRO A 192 11.14 -15.31 -5.24
CA PRO A 192 11.29 -15.65 -3.84
C PRO A 192 10.28 -14.91 -2.98
N GLN A 193 9.78 -15.59 -1.95
CA GLN A 193 8.87 -15.04 -0.95
C GLN A 193 9.39 -15.38 0.43
N PHE A 194 9.40 -14.40 1.32
CA PHE A 194 9.89 -14.54 2.67
C PHE A 194 8.76 -14.29 3.65
N LEU A 195 8.65 -15.14 4.66
CA LEU A 195 7.52 -15.17 5.57
C LEU A 195 8.00 -15.18 7.02
N ARG A 196 7.39 -14.34 7.84
CA ARG A 196 7.49 -14.39 9.31
C ARG A 196 6.10 -14.52 9.89
N GLU A 197 5.79 -15.69 10.45
CA GLU A 197 4.50 -15.95 11.10
C GLU A 197 4.54 -15.70 12.61
N THR A 198 3.42 -15.23 13.14
CA THR A 198 3.15 -15.06 14.57
C THR A 198 1.70 -15.42 14.85
N GLU A 199 1.32 -15.53 16.13
CA GLU A 199 -0.07 -15.72 16.52
C GLU A 199 -0.99 -14.52 16.18
N HIS A 200 -0.42 -13.36 15.89
CA HIS A 200 -1.14 -12.11 15.60
C HIS A 200 -1.33 -11.84 14.10
N GLY A 201 -0.64 -12.60 13.26
CA GLY A 201 -0.59 -12.42 11.81
C GLY A 201 0.78 -12.77 11.27
N TRP A 202 1.02 -12.46 10.00
CA TRP A 202 2.31 -12.71 9.38
C TRP A 202 2.77 -11.53 8.53
N ILE A 203 4.07 -11.48 8.30
CA ILE A 203 4.69 -10.49 7.42
C ILE A 203 5.28 -11.22 6.24
N GLN A 204 5.01 -10.69 5.05
CA GLN A 204 5.50 -11.22 3.80
C GLN A 204 6.37 -10.20 3.09
N ILE A 205 7.51 -10.64 2.58
CA ILE A 205 8.34 -9.85 1.67
C ILE A 205 8.31 -10.54 0.32
N GLN A 206 7.94 -9.82 -0.73
CA GLN A 206 7.96 -10.31 -2.11
C GLN A 206 8.85 -9.40 -2.96
N LEU A 207 9.70 -10.00 -3.79
CA LEU A 207 10.42 -9.26 -4.82
C LEU A 207 9.50 -9.07 -6.04
N LYS A 208 9.39 -7.84 -6.52
CA LYS A 208 8.67 -7.53 -7.77
C LYS A 208 9.58 -6.75 -8.72
N PRO A 209 9.49 -6.98 -10.04
CA PRO A 209 10.17 -6.13 -11.00
C PRO A 209 9.73 -4.67 -10.85
N ARG A 210 10.68 -3.73 -10.95
CA ARG A 210 10.38 -2.30 -10.94
C ARG A 210 9.64 -1.92 -12.23
N GLN A 211 8.52 -1.21 -12.13
CA GLN A 211 7.67 -0.88 -13.28
C GLN A 211 8.34 0.06 -14.31
N ARG A 212 9.35 0.85 -13.90
CA ARG A 212 10.03 1.88 -14.72
C ARG A 212 11.53 2.01 -14.44
N ALA A 213 12.15 0.96 -13.90
CA ALA A 213 13.58 0.94 -13.60
C ALA A 213 14.11 -0.49 -13.72
N VAL A 214 15.43 -0.63 -13.80
CA VAL A 214 16.08 -1.94 -13.80
C VAL A 214 16.14 -2.49 -12.37
N GLY A 215 15.95 -3.80 -12.23
CA GLY A 215 16.05 -4.52 -10.96
C GLY A 215 14.71 -4.81 -10.30
N ASN A 216 14.80 -5.51 -9.17
CA ASN A 216 13.66 -5.84 -8.33
C ASN A 216 13.45 -4.76 -7.27
N GLN A 217 12.26 -4.77 -6.67
CA GLN A 217 11.93 -4.02 -5.49
C GLN A 217 11.28 -4.96 -4.48
N ALA A 218 11.78 -4.94 -3.25
CA ALA A 218 11.14 -5.65 -2.16
C ALA A 218 9.88 -4.92 -1.68
N MET A 219 8.75 -5.63 -1.65
CA MET A 219 7.47 -5.13 -1.13
C MET A 219 7.14 -5.86 0.16
N VAL A 220 6.88 -5.12 1.23
CA VAL A 220 6.48 -5.65 2.54
C VAL A 220 4.96 -5.62 2.66
N TYR A 221 4.38 -6.73 3.09
CA TYR A 221 2.95 -6.88 3.36
C TYR A 221 2.74 -7.35 4.80
N VAL A 222 1.82 -6.69 5.50
CA VAL A 222 1.32 -7.11 6.81
C VAL A 222 0.01 -7.85 6.59
N CYS A 223 -0.02 -9.11 6.96
CA CYS A 223 -1.16 -9.98 6.72
C CYS A 223 -1.89 -10.27 8.03
N LEU A 224 -3.12 -9.76 8.12
CA LEU A 224 -3.94 -9.77 9.32
C LEU A 224 -5.07 -10.80 9.18
N PRO A 225 -5.09 -11.88 9.98
CA PRO A 225 -6.15 -12.87 9.93
C PRO A 225 -7.51 -12.25 10.23
N MET A 226 -8.57 -12.70 9.56
CA MET A 226 -9.93 -12.17 9.80
C MET A 226 -10.40 -12.40 11.24
N SER A 227 -9.88 -13.43 11.93
CA SER A 227 -10.14 -13.69 13.35
C SER A 227 -9.52 -12.66 14.30
N ARG A 228 -8.60 -11.82 13.83
CA ARG A 228 -7.91 -10.80 14.62
C ARG A 228 -8.42 -9.38 14.36
N VAL A 229 -9.28 -9.18 13.36
CA VAL A 229 -9.85 -7.86 13.08
C VAL A 229 -11.14 -7.64 13.85
N LEU A 230 -11.37 -6.40 14.22
CA LEU A 230 -12.50 -5.96 15.01
C LEU A 230 -13.54 -5.25 14.13
N ALA A 231 -14.80 -5.38 14.50
CA ALA A 231 -15.88 -4.54 14.00
C ALA A 231 -15.82 -3.15 14.65
N ALA A 232 -16.66 -2.22 14.19
CA ALA A 232 -16.71 -0.85 14.69
C ALA A 232 -17.05 -0.72 16.18
N ASP A 233 -17.70 -1.72 16.76
CA ASP A 233 -18.00 -1.78 18.19
C ASP A 233 -16.83 -2.35 19.03
N GLY A 234 -15.69 -2.64 18.42
CA GLY A 234 -14.49 -3.18 19.07
C GLY A 234 -14.55 -4.69 19.34
N ARG A 235 -15.62 -5.39 18.98
CA ARG A 235 -15.70 -6.86 19.11
C ARG A 235 -15.08 -7.54 17.90
N PRO A 236 -14.63 -8.81 18.01
CA PRO A 236 -14.19 -9.58 16.85
C PRO A 236 -15.23 -9.55 15.73
N ARG A 237 -14.78 -9.32 14.49
CA ARG A 237 -15.68 -9.31 13.34
C ARG A 237 -16.32 -10.68 13.18
N ALA A 238 -17.65 -10.73 13.09
CA ALA A 238 -18.37 -11.96 12.80
C ALA A 238 -18.00 -12.51 11.40
N ALA A 239 -18.02 -13.84 11.26
CA ALA A 239 -17.86 -14.48 9.97
C ALA A 239 -19.04 -14.15 9.04
N GLY A 240 -18.77 -14.10 7.74
CA GLY A 240 -19.76 -13.80 6.72
C GLY A 240 -19.28 -12.77 5.70
N PRO A 241 -20.07 -12.54 4.64
CA PRO A 241 -19.73 -11.58 3.58
C PRO A 241 -19.56 -10.16 4.13
N ALA A 242 -18.75 -9.37 3.45
CA ALA A 242 -18.57 -7.96 3.78
C ALA A 242 -19.77 -7.12 3.35
N LYS A 243 -20.13 -6.14 4.18
CA LYS A 243 -21.10 -5.10 3.83
C LYS A 243 -20.45 -4.08 2.89
N THR A 244 -21.26 -3.40 2.08
CA THR A 244 -20.77 -2.33 1.20
C THR A 244 -20.01 -1.27 2.00
N LYS A 245 -18.80 -0.93 1.53
CA LYS A 245 -17.88 0.03 2.19
C LYS A 245 -17.48 -0.37 3.61
N GLU A 246 -17.60 -1.64 3.99
CA GLU A 246 -17.20 -2.10 5.31
C GLU A 246 -15.71 -1.83 5.55
N THR A 247 -15.41 -1.37 6.77
CA THR A 247 -14.07 -1.22 7.31
C THR A 247 -13.96 -2.03 8.58
N VAL A 248 -12.76 -2.52 8.86
CA VAL A 248 -12.44 -3.25 10.09
C VAL A 248 -11.31 -2.57 10.82
N PHE A 249 -11.09 -2.95 12.07
CA PHE A 249 -10.06 -2.38 12.91
C PHE A 249 -9.05 -3.42 13.36
N TYR A 250 -7.81 -3.02 13.55
CA TYR A 250 -6.77 -3.83 14.18
C TYR A 250 -6.03 -2.98 15.20
N ASP A 251 -5.85 -3.51 16.40
CA ASP A 251 -5.19 -2.80 17.50
C ASP A 251 -3.78 -3.35 17.70
N PHE A 252 -2.77 -2.49 17.54
CA PHE A 252 -1.44 -2.75 18.08
C PHE A 252 -1.44 -2.42 19.57
N THR A 253 -1.16 -3.40 20.39
CA THR A 253 -1.16 -3.31 21.86
C THR A 253 0.16 -3.85 22.38
N ARG A 254 0.41 -3.70 23.69
CA ARG A 254 1.60 -4.26 24.31
C ARG A 254 1.74 -5.77 24.11
N THR A 255 0.62 -6.51 23.96
CA THR A 255 0.65 -7.97 23.79
C THR A 255 1.17 -8.37 22.41
N ASN A 256 0.94 -7.55 21.38
CA ASN A 256 1.40 -7.84 20.01
C ASN A 256 2.50 -6.87 19.52
N ALA A 257 3.13 -6.12 20.43
CA ALA A 257 4.21 -5.20 20.11
C ALA A 257 5.38 -5.87 19.36
N GLY A 258 5.67 -7.14 19.68
CA GLY A 258 6.69 -7.91 18.96
C GLY A 258 6.39 -8.05 17.46
N PHE A 259 5.12 -8.19 17.09
CA PHE A 259 4.69 -8.25 15.69
C PHE A 259 4.92 -6.91 14.98
N LEU A 260 4.62 -5.78 15.64
CA LEU A 260 4.94 -4.45 15.11
C LEU A 260 6.45 -4.27 14.86
N LEU A 261 7.29 -4.71 15.80
CA LEU A 261 8.75 -4.65 15.63
C LEU A 261 9.25 -5.61 14.55
N ASP A 262 8.58 -6.75 14.31
CA ASP A 262 8.86 -7.61 13.16
C ASP A 262 8.58 -6.89 11.83
N VAL A 263 7.58 -5.99 11.75
CA VAL A 263 7.34 -5.18 10.54
C VAL A 263 8.53 -4.25 10.27
N VAL A 264 9.08 -3.61 11.31
CA VAL A 264 10.27 -2.76 11.20
C VAL A 264 11.46 -3.58 10.69
N ARG A 265 11.69 -4.75 11.27
CA ARG A 265 12.75 -5.67 10.82
C ARG A 265 12.56 -6.13 9.38
N ALA A 266 11.31 -6.39 8.96
CA ALA A 266 11.00 -6.79 7.61
C ALA A 266 11.42 -5.73 6.58
N PHE A 267 11.15 -4.45 6.85
CA PHE A 267 11.70 -3.37 6.01
C PHE A 267 13.23 -3.35 6.04
N ALA A 268 13.85 -3.48 7.21
CA ALA A 268 15.30 -3.41 7.32
C ALA A 268 16.05 -4.54 6.59
N ILE A 269 15.46 -5.73 6.46
CA ILE A 269 16.03 -6.82 5.66
C ILE A 269 15.57 -6.79 4.20
N ALA A 270 14.53 -6.02 3.85
CA ALA A 270 13.98 -6.00 2.50
C ALA A 270 14.99 -5.46 1.47
N SER A 271 15.66 -4.35 1.77
CA SER A 271 16.74 -3.77 0.95
C SER A 271 17.63 -2.85 1.78
N ARG A 272 18.83 -2.51 1.28
CA ARG A 272 19.73 -1.56 1.96
C ARG A 272 19.07 -0.19 2.16
N GLN A 273 18.39 0.30 1.13
CA GLN A 273 17.67 1.57 1.21
C GLN A 273 16.59 1.55 2.29
N HIS A 274 15.80 0.47 2.37
CA HIS A 274 14.78 0.36 3.41
C HIS A 274 15.40 0.34 4.81
N ASN A 275 16.54 -0.30 5.00
CA ASN A 275 17.28 -0.28 6.26
C ASN A 275 17.72 1.14 6.65
N GLU A 276 18.38 1.85 5.73
CA GLU A 276 18.82 3.24 5.95
C GLU A 276 17.65 4.16 6.31
N ASP A 277 16.53 4.03 5.59
CA ASP A 277 15.33 4.83 5.86
C ASP A 277 14.73 4.49 7.24
N MET A 278 14.66 3.21 7.60
CA MET A 278 14.20 2.78 8.94
C MET A 278 15.10 3.33 10.04
N ALA A 279 16.43 3.29 9.86
CA ALA A 279 17.36 3.84 10.83
C ALA A 279 17.15 5.35 11.04
N GLN A 280 16.93 6.12 9.96
CA GLN A 280 16.62 7.55 10.02
C GLN A 280 15.29 7.80 10.75
N ILE A 281 14.24 7.03 10.42
CA ILE A 281 12.92 7.15 11.05
C ILE A 281 13.00 6.86 12.54
N LEU A 282 13.63 5.76 12.94
CA LEU A 282 13.82 5.42 14.35
C LEU A 282 14.64 6.49 15.08
N GLY A 283 15.69 7.03 14.44
CA GLY A 283 16.46 8.15 14.96
C GLY A 283 15.59 9.38 15.25
N LYS A 284 14.76 9.79 14.29
CA LYS A 284 13.85 10.95 14.44
C LYS A 284 12.80 10.74 15.54
N ILE A 285 12.27 9.53 15.67
CA ILE A 285 11.33 9.19 16.75
C ILE A 285 12.02 9.32 18.12
N LEU A 286 13.24 8.81 18.24
CA LEU A 286 14.03 8.87 19.49
C LEU A 286 14.45 10.30 19.85
N GLU A 287 14.79 11.14 18.86
CA GLU A 287 15.06 12.57 19.05
C GLU A 287 13.81 13.31 19.56
N GLY A 288 12.65 13.05 18.96
CA GLY A 288 11.38 13.69 19.32
C GLY A 288 10.73 13.17 20.61
N GLY A 289 11.07 11.94 21.03
CA GLY A 289 10.61 11.31 22.27
C GLY A 289 11.44 11.63 23.51
N SER A 290 12.58 12.30 23.35
CA SER A 290 13.36 12.83 24.47
C SER A 290 12.57 13.97 25.13
N PRO A 291 12.36 13.98 26.46
CA PRO A 291 11.69 15.10 27.12
C PRO A 291 12.48 16.37 26.78
N ARG A 292 11.81 17.34 26.14
CA ARG A 292 12.40 18.68 25.98
C ARG A 292 12.75 19.15 27.38
N LYS A 293 14.04 19.40 27.64
CA LYS A 293 14.46 20.16 28.82
C LYS A 293 13.75 21.51 28.72
N LEU A 294 12.69 21.69 29.51
CA LEU A 294 12.13 22.99 29.84
C LEU A 294 13.12 23.71 30.76
#